data_AF-A0A661YR56-F1
#
_entry.id   AF-A0A661YR56-F1
#
_cell.length_a   1.000
_cell.length_b   1.000
_cell.length_c   1.000
_cell.angle_alpha   90.00
_cell.angle_beta   90.00
_cell.angle_gamma   90.00
#
_symmetry.space_group_name_H-M   'P 1'
#
loop_
_entity.id
_entity.type
_entity.pdbx_description
1 polymer ?
#
loop_
_entity_poly.entity_id
_entity_poly.type
_entity_poly.pdbx_seq_one_letter_code
_entity_poly.pdbx_strand_id
1 'polypeptide(L)' 'GYNQHQGIDNTTEKEVAAWLELLKKIKPESVILYPIERETPENSIRKVNAQILNVIAKEVRVIGFKTEVFS' A
#
# COMPACT_ATOMS: atom_id res chain seq x y z
N GLY A 1 14.69 -7.69 22.97
CA GLY A 1 15.46 -6.86 22.03
C GLY A 1 14.51 -6.38 20.96
N TYR A 2 14.26 -5.08 20.90
CA TYR A 2 13.41 -4.47 19.88
C TYR A 2 14.20 -4.46 18.57
N ASN A 3 13.75 -5.19 17.56
CA ASN A 3 14.34 -5.14 16.22
C ASN A 3 14.12 -3.74 15.64
N GLN A 4 15.13 -2.89 15.80
CA GLN A 4 15.19 -1.56 15.23
C GLN A 4 15.31 -1.67 13.71
N HIS A 5 14.28 -1.20 13.01
CA HIS A 5 14.36 -0.54 11.70
C HIS A 5 15.20 -1.24 10.61
N GLN A 6 14.93 -2.51 10.31
CA GLN A 6 15.10 -2.93 8.92
C GLN A 6 14.05 -2.19 8.09
N GLY A 7 14.47 -1.48 7.03
CA GLY A 7 13.59 -0.63 6.23
C GLY A 7 12.34 -1.38 5.78
N ILE A 8 11.18 -0.96 6.29
CA ILE A 8 9.90 -1.57 5.93
C ILE A 8 9.47 -0.97 4.59
N ASP A 9 9.35 -1.82 3.58
CA ASP A 9 8.80 -1.48 2.29
C ASP A 9 7.50 -2.25 2.05
N ASN A 10 6.37 -1.57 2.26
CA ASN A 10 5.04 -2.12 2.07
C ASN A 10 4.64 -2.27 0.59
N THR A 11 5.53 -1.89 -0.34
CA THR A 11 5.28 -1.95 -1.79
C THR A 11 5.89 -3.19 -2.44
N THR A 12 6.60 -4.02 -1.67
CA THR A 12 7.15 -5.27 -2.19
C THR A 12 6.04 -6.23 -2.60
N GLU A 13 6.31 -7.05 -3.60
CA GLU A 13 5.36 -8.05 -4.12
C GLU A 13 4.82 -8.97 -3.02
N LYS A 14 5.66 -9.35 -2.05
CA LYS A 14 5.27 -10.19 -0.91
C LYS A 14 4.22 -9.51 -0.04
N GLU A 15 4.44 -8.25 0.33
CA GLU A 15 3.52 -7.50 1.18
C GLU A 15 2.21 -7.21 0.45
N VAL A 16 2.28 -6.81 -0.84
CA VAL A 16 1.10 -6.56 -1.67
C VAL A 16 0.28 -7.84 -1.87
N ALA A 17 0.91 -8.96 -2.21
CA ALA A 17 0.21 -10.24 -2.39
C ALA A 17 -0.50 -10.69 -1.11
N ALA A 18 0.17 -10.60 0.05
CA ALA A 18 -0.44 -10.92 1.33
C ALA A 18 -1.66 -10.03 1.63
N TRP A 19 -1.56 -8.73 1.33
CA TRP A 19 -2.66 -7.79 1.48
C TRP A 19 -3.84 -8.07 0.53
N LEU A 20 -3.59 -8.40 -0.74
CA LEU A 20 -4.65 -8.77 -1.70
C LEU A 20 -5.47 -9.99 -1.23
N GLU A 21 -4.81 -10.99 -0.62
CA GLU A 21 -5.51 -12.14 -0.04
C GLU A 21 -6.41 -11.75 1.15
N LEU A 22 -6.02 -10.73 1.92
CA LEU A 22 -6.88 -10.18 2.96
C LEU A 22 -8.08 -9.45 2.37
N LEU A 23 -7.91 -8.68 1.29
CA LEU A 23 -9.03 -8.02 0.61
C LEU A 23 -10.08 -9.02 0.12
N LYS A 24 -9.65 -10.15 -0.46
CA LYS A 24 -10.57 -11.23 -0.89
C LYS A 24 -11.39 -11.82 0.27
N LYS A 25 -10.80 -11.87 1.47
CA LYS A 25 -11.47 -12.37 2.69
C LYS A 25 -12.42 -11.33 3.29
N ILE A 26 -11.98 -10.08 3.38
CA ILE A 26 -12.72 -8.97 3.98
C ILE A 26 -13.89 -8.55 3.10
N LYS A 27 -13.72 -8.60 1.76
CA LYS A 27 -14.69 -8.16 0.76
C LYS A 27 -15.18 -6.72 0.98
N PRO A 28 -14.28 -5.72 1.02
CA PRO A 28 -14.69 -4.33 1.17
C PRO A 28 -15.52 -3.85 -0.03
N GLU A 29 -16.33 -2.82 0.17
CA GLU A 29 -17.08 -2.17 -0.92
C GLU A 29 -16.14 -1.39 -1.87
N SER A 30 -15.10 -0.76 -1.32
CA SER A 30 -14.08 -0.04 -2.10
C SER A 30 -12.74 0.03 -1.37
N VAL A 31 -11.69 0.35 -2.11
CA VAL A 31 -10.32 0.52 -1.61
C VAL A 31 -9.78 1.88 -2.06
N ILE A 32 -9.16 2.62 -1.16
CA ILE A 32 -8.47 3.88 -1.48
C ILE A 32 -6.99 3.70 -1.16
N LEU A 33 -6.13 3.99 -2.13
CA LEU A 33 -4.68 3.97 -2.00
C LEU A 33 -4.17 5.40 -1.94
N TYR A 34 -3.41 5.74 -0.90
CA TYR A 34 -2.85 7.07 -0.72
C TYR A 34 -1.44 6.97 -0.15
N PRO A 35 -0.53 7.88 -0.55
CA PRO A 35 0.80 7.95 0.04
C PRO A 35 0.72 8.51 1.45
N ILE A 36 1.75 8.26 2.25
CA ILE A 36 1.89 8.96 3.53
C ILE A 36 2.14 10.47 3.26
N GLU A 37 1.19 11.30 3.68
CA GLU A 37 1.33 12.75 3.69
C GLU A 37 1.71 13.18 5.11
N ARG A 38 3.00 13.07 5.44
CA ARG A 38 3.50 13.63 6.69
C ARG A 38 4.82 14.34 6.47
N GLU A 39 4.87 15.60 6.87
CA GLU A 39 6.11 16.20 7.35
C GLU A 39 6.36 15.66 8.77
N THR A 40 6.74 14.39 8.88
CA THR A 40 7.27 13.87 10.14
C THR A 40 8.71 14.38 10.32
N PRO A 41 9.16 14.73 11.54
CA PRO A 41 10.56 15.07 11.82
C PRO A 41 11.54 13.91 11.53
N GLU A 42 11.02 12.74 11.19
CA GLU A 42 11.74 11.53 10.86
C GLU A 42 12.03 11.45 9.35
N ASN A 43 13.27 11.82 8.98
CA ASN A 43 13.77 11.90 7.60
C ASN A 43 13.94 10.54 6.90
N SER A 44 13.72 9.42 7.61
CA SER A 44 13.91 8.06 7.08
C SER A 44 12.70 7.54 6.29
N ILE A 45 11.53 8.16 6.45
CA ILE A 45 10.30 7.77 5.75
C ILE A 45 10.33 8.32 4.32
N ARG A 46 10.10 7.46 3.33
CA ARG A 46 10.05 7.84 1.91
C ARG A 46 8.63 7.71 1.37
N LYS A 47 8.13 8.77 0.73
CA LYS A 47 6.85 8.76 0.02
C LYS A 47 6.91 7.75 -1.13
N VAL A 48 5.94 6.85 -1.20
CA VAL A 48 5.75 5.97 -2.36
C VAL A 48 5.40 6.81 -3.59
N ASN A 49 5.95 6.43 -4.75
CA ASN A 49 5.65 7.11 -6.00
C ASN A 49 4.21 6.82 -6.46
N ALA A 50 3.53 7.81 -7.04
CA ALA A 50 2.15 7.66 -7.53
C ALA A 50 2.02 6.52 -8.56
N GLN A 51 3.06 6.29 -9.36
CA GLN A 51 3.11 5.19 -10.33
C GLN A 51 3.00 3.82 -9.65
N ILE A 52 3.68 3.63 -8.52
CA ILE A 52 3.63 2.38 -7.75
C ILE A 52 2.23 2.17 -7.18
N LEU A 53 1.63 3.22 -6.61
CA LEU A 53 0.24 3.17 -6.14
C LEU A 53 -0.74 2.80 -7.26
N ASN A 54 -0.53 3.31 -8.48
CA ASN A 54 -1.36 2.97 -9.63
C ASN A 54 -1.20 1.52 -10.08
N VAL A 55 0.02 0.95 -9.99
CA VAL A 55 0.25 -0.48 -10.26
C VAL A 55 -0.52 -1.33 -9.25
N ILE A 56 -0.36 -1.05 -7.96
CA ILE A 56 -1.09 -1.77 -6.90
C ILE A 56 -2.61 -1.60 -7.08
N ALA A 57 -3.09 -0.40 -7.41
CA ALA A 57 -4.50 -0.14 -7.67
C ALA A 57 -5.06 -0.98 -8.83
N LYS A 58 -4.26 -1.24 -9.86
CA LYS A 58 -4.65 -2.13 -10.95
C LYS A 58 -4.85 -3.56 -10.45
N GLU A 59 -3.97 -4.06 -9.61
CA GLU A 59 -4.09 -5.41 -9.03
C GLU A 59 -5.36 -5.55 -8.17
N VAL A 60 -5.67 -4.54 -7.36
CA VAL A 60 -6.89 -4.51 -6.54
C VAL A 60 -8.16 -4.51 -7.42
N ARG A 61 -8.15 -3.76 -8.54
CA ARG A 61 -9.25 -3.78 -9.51
C ARG A 61 -9.40 -5.12 -10.21
N VAL A 62 -8.29 -5.80 -10.53
CA VAL A 62 -8.29 -7.13 -11.16
C VAL A 62 -8.99 -8.17 -10.28
N ILE A 63 -8.83 -8.08 -8.95
CA ILE A 63 -9.51 -8.98 -8.01
C ILE A 63 -10.95 -8.56 -7.69
N GLY A 64 -11.48 -7.53 -8.35
CA GLY A 64 -12.91 -7.19 -8.35
C GLY A 64 -13.33 -6.04 -7.44
N PHE A 65 -12.40 -5.27 -6.86
CA PHE A 65 -12.74 -4.17 -5.96
C PHE A 65 -12.65 -2.81 -6.67
N LYS A 66 -13.62 -1.92 -6.41
CA LYS A 66 -13.54 -0.51 -6.81
C LYS A 66 -12.33 0.11 -6.12
N THR A 67 -11.46 0.78 -6.89
CA THR A 67 -10.23 1.37 -6.33
C THR A 67 -9.96 2.77 -6.83
N GLU A 68 -9.64 3.66 -5.91
CA GLU A 68 -9.25 5.05 -6.14
C GLU A 68 -7.83 5.29 -5.63
N VAL A 69 -7.06 6.14 -6.33
CA VAL A 69 -5.71 6.53 -5.92
C VAL A 69 -5.74 8.02 -5.61
N PHE A 70 -5.38 8.39 -4.39
CA PHE A 70 -5.16 9.77 -3.99
C PHE A 70 -3.66 10.07 -4.17
N SER A 71 -3.34 11.10 -4.95
CA SER A 71 -1.96 11.43 -5.35
C SER A 71 -1.65 12.90 -5.14
#